data_AF-A0A257LT26-F1
#
_entry.id   AF-A0A257LT26-F1
#
_cell.length_a   1.000
_cell.length_b   1.000
_cell.length_c   1.000
_cell.angle_alpha   90.00
_cell.angle_beta   90.00
_cell.angle_gamma   90.00
#
_symmetry.space_group_name_H-M   'P 1'
#
loop_
_entity.id
_entity.type
_entity.pdbx_description
1 polymer ?
#
loop_
_entity_poly.entity_id
_entity_poly.type
_entity_poly.pdbx_seq_one_letter_code
_entity_poly.pdbx_strand_id
1 'polypeptide(L)'
;MSAYLALFTSIEFPQTLLYIIPVSVGVWLTVTILTPPVSTEKLIEFYKLVRPGGPGWKRIRALIPGTENDRIELSNLKGFIVSVIAIYSALIGIGKLILGNKFVGVLLLCISCLMGYLIYKVFTETEAQQVAG
;
A
#
# COMPACT_ATOMS: atom_id res chain seq x y z
N MET A 1 16.48 -28.94 3.99
CA MET A 1 16.57 -27.49 4.27
C MET A 1 16.67 -27.25 5.78
N SER A 2 17.75 -27.71 6.42
CA SER A 2 17.90 -27.71 7.90
C SER A 2 19.32 -27.41 8.38
N ALA A 3 20.36 -27.74 7.60
CA ALA A 3 21.76 -27.55 8.00
C ALA A 3 22.20 -26.07 8.11
N TYR A 4 21.73 -25.18 7.23
CA TYR A 4 22.18 -23.77 7.21
C TYR A 4 21.64 -22.96 8.40
N LEU A 5 20.42 -23.26 8.87
CA LEU A 5 19.83 -22.60 10.04
C LEU A 5 20.48 -23.08 11.34
N ALA A 6 20.76 -24.39 11.44
CA ALA A 6 21.40 -24.98 12.62
C ALA A 6 22.86 -24.56 12.81
N LEU A 7 23.58 -24.24 11.73
CA LEU A 7 24.99 -23.82 11.77
C LEU A 7 25.19 -22.38 12.27
N PHE A 8 24.21 -21.49 12.06
CA PHE A 8 24.36 -20.05 12.33
C PHE A 8 23.38 -19.48 13.36
N THR A 9 22.32 -20.21 13.74
CA THR A 9 21.27 -19.69 14.62
C THR A 9 20.74 -20.78 15.56
N SER A 10 20.89 -20.58 16.88
CA SER A 10 20.32 -21.46 17.92
C SER A 10 18.85 -21.15 18.26
N ILE A 11 18.26 -20.16 17.60
CA ILE A 11 16.89 -19.66 17.85
C ILE A 11 15.98 -20.17 16.73
N GLU A 12 14.98 -20.97 17.08
CA GLU A 12 14.04 -21.53 16.10
C GLU A 12 12.93 -20.53 15.71
N PHE A 13 12.38 -20.71 14.51
CA PHE A 13 11.13 -20.05 14.15
C PHE A 13 9.99 -20.62 15.02
N PRO A 14 9.11 -19.81 15.64
CA PRO A 14 8.89 -18.38 15.42
C PRO A 14 9.59 -17.44 16.41
N GLN A 15 10.39 -17.94 17.36
CA GLN A 15 11.05 -17.12 18.38
C GLN A 15 11.96 -16.05 17.77
N THR A 16 12.54 -16.30 16.60
CA THR A 16 13.31 -15.30 15.83
C THR A 16 12.51 -14.01 15.56
N LEU A 17 11.19 -14.08 15.36
CA LEU A 17 10.34 -12.91 15.12
C LEU A 17 10.29 -11.98 16.33
N LEU A 18 10.32 -12.54 17.55
CA LEU A 18 10.31 -11.77 18.79
C LEU A 18 11.55 -10.87 18.92
N TYR A 19 12.65 -11.22 18.26
CA TYR A 19 13.87 -10.41 18.24
C TYR A 19 13.89 -9.47 17.03
N ILE A 20 13.57 -9.98 15.83
CA ILE A 20 13.68 -9.19 14.58
C ILE A 20 12.70 -8.01 14.57
N ILE A 21 11.47 -8.20 15.04
CA ILE A 21 10.44 -7.15 15.02
C ILE A 21 10.86 -5.94 15.86
N PRO A 22 11.14 -6.06 17.18
CA PRO A 22 11.50 -4.90 17.98
C PRO A 22 12.84 -4.29 17.56
N VAL A 23 13.81 -5.10 17.13
CA VAL A 23 15.10 -4.58 16.64
C VAL A 23 14.90 -3.77 15.37
N SER A 24 14.21 -4.30 14.38
CA SER A 24 13.93 -3.57 13.14
C SER A 24 13.14 -2.28 13.42
N VAL A 25 12.10 -2.35 14.27
CA VAL A 25 11.31 -1.18 14.70
C VAL A 25 12.17 -0.14 15.38
N GLY A 26 13.00 -0.55 16.33
CA GLY A 26 13.94 0.33 17.02
C GLY A 26 14.91 1.00 16.06
N VAL A 27 15.50 0.23 15.13
CA VAL A 27 16.45 0.75 14.15
C VAL A 27 15.79 1.78 13.23
N TRP A 28 14.68 1.44 12.58
CA TRP A 28 14.08 2.37 11.60
C TRP A 28 13.50 3.62 12.27
N LEU A 29 12.92 3.50 13.47
CA LEU A 29 12.46 4.68 14.23
C LEU A 29 13.64 5.57 14.64
N THR A 30 14.72 4.98 15.14
CA THR A 30 15.93 5.72 15.53
C THR A 30 16.49 6.48 14.33
N VAL A 31 16.65 5.81 13.20
CA VAL A 31 17.13 6.45 11.96
C VAL A 31 16.15 7.54 11.50
N THR A 32 14.85 7.30 11.56
CA THR A 32 13.82 8.28 11.16
C THR A 32 13.85 9.55 12.00
N ILE A 33 14.07 9.43 13.32
CA ILE A 33 14.13 10.57 14.24
C ILE A 33 15.47 11.33 14.13
N LEU A 34 16.57 10.60 13.92
CA LEU A 34 17.90 11.21 13.79
C LEU A 34 18.14 11.90 12.46
N THR A 35 17.45 11.48 11.40
CA THR A 35 17.60 12.06 10.06
C THR A 35 16.76 13.33 9.93
N PRO A 36 17.31 14.42 9.35
CA PRO A 36 16.55 15.66 9.19
C PRO A 36 15.32 15.45 8.29
N PRO A 37 14.20 16.14 8.59
CA PRO A 37 13.01 16.08 7.74
C PRO A 37 13.31 16.69 6.36
N VAL A 38 12.58 16.21 5.36
CA VAL A 38 12.64 16.75 3.99
C VAL A 38 12.22 18.24 3.98
N SER A 39 12.82 19.03 3.07
CA SER A 39 12.52 20.45 2.97
C SER A 39 11.08 20.73 2.55
N THR A 40 10.55 21.89 2.95
CA THR A 40 9.18 22.30 2.64
C THR A 40 8.94 22.42 1.13
N GLU A 41 9.94 22.88 0.39
CA GLU A 41 9.89 23.07 -1.06
C GLU A 41 9.68 21.73 -1.77
N LYS A 42 10.42 20.69 -1.36
CA LYS A 42 10.24 19.33 -1.85
C LYS A 42 8.88 18.75 -1.50
N LEU A 43 8.36 19.10 -0.33
CA LEU A 43 7.03 18.67 0.08
C LEU A 43 5.93 19.35 -0.74
N ILE A 44 6.12 20.61 -1.13
CA ILE A 44 5.23 21.34 -2.04
C ILE A 44 5.30 20.76 -3.46
N GLU A 45 6.50 20.48 -3.98
CA GLU A 45 6.68 19.80 -5.28
C GLU A 45 5.96 18.46 -5.31
N PHE A 46 6.17 17.63 -4.30
CA PHE A 46 5.48 16.35 -4.14
C PHE A 46 3.96 16.53 -4.06
N TYR A 47 3.50 17.50 -3.26
CA TYR A 47 2.07 17.76 -3.08
C TYR A 47 1.40 18.12 -4.42
N LYS A 48 2.02 18.95 -5.25
CA LYS A 48 1.47 19.35 -6.56
C LYS A 48 1.28 18.17 -7.51
N LEU A 49 2.11 17.13 -7.40
CA LEU A 49 2.06 15.94 -8.23
C LEU A 49 1.01 14.93 -7.75
N VAL A 50 1.00 14.63 -6.45
CA VAL A 50 0.21 13.52 -5.89
C VAL A 50 -1.14 13.99 -5.33
N ARG A 51 -1.25 15.28 -4.98
CA ARG A 51 -2.45 15.90 -4.36
C ARG A 51 -3.11 15.05 -3.27
N PRO A 52 -2.39 14.70 -2.19
CA PRO A 52 -2.92 13.83 -1.14
C PRO A 52 -4.02 14.51 -0.32
N GLY A 53 -5.17 13.85 -0.16
CA GLY A 53 -6.35 14.44 0.50
C GLY A 53 -6.40 14.43 2.04
N GLY A 54 -5.33 14.04 2.76
CA GLY A 54 -5.38 13.73 4.20
C GLY A 54 -5.22 14.91 5.18
N PRO A 55 -5.67 14.78 6.45
CA PRO A 55 -5.53 15.84 7.46
C PRO A 55 -4.07 16.20 7.78
N GLY A 56 -3.14 15.23 7.69
CA GLY A 56 -1.70 15.45 7.87
C GLY A 56 -1.07 16.43 6.88
N TRP A 57 -1.74 16.69 5.75
CA TRP A 57 -1.27 17.61 4.71
C TRP A 57 -1.82 19.04 4.86
N LYS A 58 -2.63 19.32 5.89
CA LYS A 58 -3.25 20.63 6.10
C LYS A 58 -2.25 21.79 6.09
N ARG A 59 -1.08 21.60 6.72
CA ARG A 59 -0.03 22.63 6.77
C ARG A 59 0.55 22.95 5.39
N ILE A 60 0.74 21.95 4.54
CA ILE A 60 1.33 22.12 3.20
C ILE A 60 0.29 22.61 2.19
N ARG A 61 -0.95 22.10 2.28
CA ARG A 61 -2.09 22.61 1.49
C ARG A 61 -2.30 24.10 1.65
N ALA A 62 -2.22 24.61 2.88
CA ALA A 62 -2.38 26.03 3.15
C ALA A 62 -1.32 26.92 2.48
N LEU A 63 -0.18 26.36 2.05
CA LEU A 63 0.88 27.06 1.35
C LEU A 63 0.70 27.07 -0.17
N ILE A 64 -0.30 26.35 -0.71
CA ILE A 64 -0.50 26.16 -2.14
C ILE A 64 -1.89 26.65 -2.55
N PRO A 65 -1.99 27.83 -3.21
CA PRO A 65 -3.26 28.37 -3.70
C PRO A 65 -3.95 27.38 -4.66
N GLY A 66 -5.26 27.21 -4.55
CA GLY A 66 -6.05 26.34 -5.44
C GLY A 66 -6.10 24.85 -5.06
N THR A 67 -5.56 24.47 -3.88
CA THR A 67 -5.61 23.08 -3.36
C THR A 67 -6.64 22.89 -2.24
N GLU A 68 -7.54 23.86 -2.06
CA GLU A 68 -8.56 23.89 -0.98
C GLU A 68 -9.61 22.77 -1.09
N ASN A 69 -9.81 22.27 -2.31
CA ASN A 69 -10.73 21.17 -2.61
C ASN A 69 -10.05 19.79 -2.63
N ASP A 70 -8.72 19.70 -2.43
CA ASP A 70 -8.01 18.43 -2.38
C ASP A 70 -8.31 17.73 -1.02
N ARG A 71 -9.48 17.10 -0.95
CA ARG A 71 -9.99 16.36 0.21
C ARG A 71 -9.99 14.87 -0.10
N ILE A 72 -9.81 14.03 0.93
CA ILE A 72 -10.14 12.61 0.81
C ILE A 72 -11.65 12.53 0.58
N GLU A 73 -12.04 12.18 -0.64
CA GLU A 73 -13.40 11.80 -0.92
C GLU A 73 -13.66 10.37 -0.42
N LEU A 74 -14.84 10.13 0.14
CA LEU A 74 -15.27 8.80 0.59
C LEU A 74 -15.37 7.79 -0.57
N SER A 75 -15.52 8.29 -1.81
CA SER A 75 -15.41 7.51 -3.05
C SER A 75 -14.04 6.82 -3.17
N ASN A 76 -12.95 7.52 -2.83
CA ASN A 76 -11.59 6.98 -2.89
C ASN A 76 -11.35 5.83 -1.90
N LEU A 77 -12.06 5.82 -0.77
CA LEU A 77 -11.97 4.72 0.20
C LEU A 77 -12.56 3.42 -0.36
N LYS A 78 -13.63 3.50 -1.16
CA LYS A 78 -14.20 2.32 -1.82
C LYS A 78 -13.21 1.73 -2.83
N GLY A 79 -12.59 2.59 -3.65
CA GLY A 79 -11.54 2.19 -4.60
C GLY A 79 -10.35 1.54 -3.89
N PHE A 80 -9.93 2.09 -2.74
CA PHE A 80 -8.91 1.49 -1.89
C PHE A 80 -9.27 0.08 -1.43
N ILE A 81 -10.48 -0.12 -0.86
CA ILE A 81 -10.93 -1.43 -0.38
C ILE A 81 -10.98 -2.45 -1.52
N VAL A 82 -11.54 -2.07 -2.68
CA VAL A 82 -11.61 -2.94 -3.85
C VAL A 82 -10.21 -3.34 -4.32
N SER A 83 -9.26 -2.39 -4.33
CA SER A 83 -7.86 -2.62 -4.70
C SER A 83 -7.16 -3.57 -3.72
N VAL A 84 -7.38 -3.38 -2.41
CA VAL A 84 -6.86 -4.26 -1.36
C VAL A 84 -7.37 -5.68 -1.54
N ILE A 85 -8.68 -5.86 -1.76
CA ILE A 85 -9.28 -7.18 -2.00
C ILE A 85 -8.68 -7.83 -3.25
N ALA A 86 -8.50 -7.06 -4.34
CA ALA A 86 -7.89 -7.56 -5.57
C ALA A 86 -6.47 -8.08 -5.32
N ILE A 87 -5.59 -7.25 -4.74
CA ILE A 87 -4.18 -7.58 -4.51
C ILE A 87 -4.02 -8.79 -3.59
N TYR A 88 -4.75 -8.83 -2.47
CA TYR A 88 -4.65 -9.97 -1.55
C TYR A 88 -5.25 -11.26 -2.12
N SER A 89 -6.33 -11.15 -2.91
CA SER A 89 -6.91 -12.31 -3.60
C SER A 89 -5.93 -12.86 -4.64
N ALA A 90 -5.23 -11.99 -5.38
CA ALA A 90 -4.15 -12.41 -6.28
C ALA A 90 -3.01 -13.11 -5.52
N LEU A 91 -2.49 -12.48 -4.47
CA LEU A 91 -1.36 -12.98 -3.70
C LEU A 91 -1.65 -14.36 -3.10
N ILE A 92 -2.78 -14.50 -2.40
CA ILE A 92 -3.19 -15.77 -1.77
C ILE A 92 -3.58 -16.79 -2.83
N GLY A 93 -4.26 -16.35 -3.91
CA GLY A 93 -4.66 -17.22 -5.01
C GLY A 93 -3.48 -17.89 -5.69
N ILE A 94 -2.47 -17.11 -6.09
CA ILE A 94 -1.22 -17.63 -6.65
C ILE A 94 -0.53 -18.56 -5.65
N GLY A 95 -0.43 -18.15 -4.38
CA GLY A 95 0.14 -18.99 -3.33
C GLY A 95 -0.56 -20.35 -3.21
N LYS A 96 -1.89 -20.38 -3.25
CA LYS A 96 -2.69 -21.62 -3.17
C LYS A 96 -2.52 -22.51 -4.40
N LEU A 97 -2.38 -21.94 -5.60
CA LEU A 97 -2.07 -22.70 -6.81
C LEU A 97 -0.71 -23.41 -6.70
N ILE A 98 0.31 -22.67 -6.27
CA ILE A 98 1.67 -23.22 -6.09
C ILE A 98 1.69 -24.32 -5.02
N LEU A 99 0.94 -24.12 -3.92
CA LEU A 99 0.83 -25.08 -2.82
C LEU A 99 -0.11 -26.27 -3.11
N GLY A 100 -0.64 -26.40 -4.33
CA GLY A 100 -1.41 -27.56 -4.78
C GLY A 100 -2.93 -27.49 -4.54
N ASN A 101 -3.44 -26.46 -3.85
CA ASN A 101 -4.89 -26.25 -3.72
C ASN A 101 -5.43 -25.43 -4.90
N LYS A 102 -5.63 -26.13 -6.02
CA LYS A 102 -6.01 -25.51 -7.30
C LYS A 102 -7.37 -24.82 -7.25
N PHE A 103 -8.36 -25.42 -6.58
CA PHE A 103 -9.71 -24.86 -6.54
C PHE A 103 -9.76 -23.50 -5.84
N VAL A 104 -9.23 -23.41 -4.62
CA VAL A 104 -9.18 -22.15 -3.87
C VAL A 104 -8.34 -21.11 -4.60
N GLY A 105 -7.21 -21.53 -5.20
CA GLY A 105 -6.36 -20.65 -5.98
C GLY A 105 -7.08 -20.02 -7.18
N VAL A 106 -7.75 -20.83 -8.01
CA VAL A 106 -8.52 -20.34 -9.16
C VAL A 106 -9.66 -19.42 -8.72
N LEU A 107 -10.41 -19.78 -7.67
CA LEU A 107 -11.50 -18.94 -7.17
C LEU A 107 -11.02 -17.55 -6.76
N LEU A 108 -9.92 -17.47 -6.01
CA LEU A 108 -9.35 -16.20 -5.57
C LEU A 108 -8.81 -15.37 -6.73
N LEU A 109 -8.25 -16.02 -7.77
CA LEU A 109 -7.84 -15.32 -8.99
C LEU A 109 -9.04 -14.77 -9.77
N CYS A 110 -10.15 -15.50 -9.86
CA CYS A 110 -11.38 -14.98 -10.46
C CYS A 110 -11.90 -13.75 -9.72
N ILE A 111 -11.87 -13.76 -8.38
CA ILE A 111 -12.24 -12.60 -7.55
C ILE A 111 -11.30 -11.42 -7.83
N SER A 112 -9.98 -11.67 -7.90
CA SER A 112 -9.00 -10.63 -8.24
C SER A 112 -9.27 -10.02 -9.62
N CYS A 113 -9.55 -10.83 -10.64
CA CYS A 113 -9.87 -10.34 -11.98
C CYS A 113 -11.16 -9.51 -11.98
N LEU A 114 -12.19 -9.94 -11.26
CA LEU A 114 -13.44 -9.21 -11.14
C LEU A 114 -13.24 -7.84 -10.47
N MET A 115 -12.51 -7.79 -9.36
CA MET A 115 -12.20 -6.53 -8.68
C MET A 115 -11.33 -5.60 -9.55
N GLY A 116 -10.34 -6.16 -10.27
CA GLY A 116 -9.54 -5.43 -11.24
C GLY A 116 -10.37 -4.84 -12.38
N TYR A 117 -11.35 -5.58 -12.88
CA TYR A 117 -12.30 -5.09 -13.90
C TYR A 117 -13.18 -3.95 -13.36
N LEU A 118 -13.69 -4.07 -12.13
CA LEU A 118 -14.46 -3.00 -11.49
C LEU A 118 -13.64 -1.72 -11.34
N ILE A 119 -12.37 -1.84 -10.96
CA ILE A 119 -11.44 -0.70 -10.90
C ILE A 119 -11.27 -0.08 -12.30
N TYR A 120 -10.93 -0.89 -13.31
CA TYR A 120 -10.73 -0.42 -14.68
C TYR A 120 -11.93 0.38 -15.20
N LYS A 121 -13.15 -0.13 -14.94
CA LYS A 121 -14.39 0.54 -15.34
C LYS A 121 -14.54 1.91 -14.66
N VAL A 122 -14.33 1.99 -13.35
CA VAL A 122 -14.43 3.24 -12.59
C VAL A 122 -13.40 4.27 -13.06
N PHE A 123 -12.16 3.85 -13.33
CA PHE A 123 -11.13 4.75 -13.85
C PHE A 123 -11.49 5.30 -15.23
N THR A 124 -11.97 4.43 -16.13
CA THR A 124 -12.38 4.83 -17.49
C THR A 124 -13.54 5.84 -17.45
N GLU A 125 -14.51 5.63 -16.56
CA GLU A 125 -15.65 6.56 -16.39
C GLU A 125 -15.20 7.92 -15.83
N THR A 126 -14.20 7.92 -14.95
CA THR A 126 -13.66 9.15 -14.35
C THR A 126 -12.86 9.97 -15.37
N GLU A 127 -12.02 9.33 -16.18
CA GLU A 127 -11.28 9.99 -17.26
C GLU A 127 -12.22 10.59 -18.31
N ALA A 128 -13.29 9.86 -18.68
CA ALA A 128 -14.29 10.36 -19.62
C ALA A 128 -15.02 11.61 -19.10
N GLN A 129 -15.26 11.70 -17.78
CA GLN A 129 -15.88 12.89 -17.16
C GLN A 129 -14.92 14.09 -17.09
N GLN A 130 -13.62 13.87 -16.90
CA GLN A 130 -12.62 14.95 -16.85
C GLN A 130 -12.30 15.54 -18.23
N VAL A 131 -12.42 14.77 -19.31
CA VAL A 131 -12.17 15.26 -20.69
C VAL A 131 -13.39 15.99 -21.27
N ALA A 132 -14.60 15.72 -20.78
CA ALA A 132 -15.85 16.29 -21.27
C ALA A 132 -16.27 17.61 -20.59
N GLY A 133 -15.57 18.06 -19.54
CA GLY A 133 -15.84 19.30 -18.80
C GLY A 133 -14.71 20.29 -18.90
#